data_AF-A0A319DS72-F1
#
_entry.id   AF-A0A319DS72-F1
#
_cell.length_a   1.000
_cell.length_b   1.000
_cell.length_c   1.000
_cell.angle_alpha   90.00
_cell.angle_beta   90.00
_cell.angle_gamma   90.00
#
_symmetry.space_group_name_H-M   'P 1'
#
loop_
_entity.id
_entity.type
_entity.pdbx_description
1 polymer ?
#
loop_
_entity_poly.entity_id
_entity_poly.type
_entity_poly.pdbx_seq_one_letter_code
_entity_poly.pdbx_strand_id
1 'polypeptide(L)'
;MSGLLETLELRNRYRSTLLTIKHKICKLETDQIDVSQAQDAGIRQLPMSLEQASDCLPSFFTPYEGDFVRPGEDPYPPHKPDTPNHWNVQGLHWYMQSCLSQLILPHPSGICPKWGRFNFGALFETSYFWKVSSTCTALAKESLPHMKCLMESDAVGDERLLRGELITIINIMTGRLNTKSLRPHVLAPVMVFSTMGPQHLRVLEAFFDGQNLIVRQTRLYDMTEYDAGIVDLLTRWWLGFAAGQTKSVPNALLP
;
A
#
# COMPACT_ATOMS: atom_id res chain seq x y z
N MET A 1 7.28 33.37 -6.90
CA MET A 1 8.45 32.58 -6.46
C MET A 1 8.35 32.09 -5.01
N SER A 2 7.61 32.74 -4.10
CA SER A 2 7.48 32.32 -2.69
C SER A 2 6.82 30.94 -2.50
N GLY A 3 5.68 30.69 -3.14
CA GLY A 3 4.91 29.44 -2.89
C GLY A 3 5.59 28.12 -3.29
N LEU A 4 6.47 28.13 -4.30
CA LEU A 4 7.24 26.92 -4.68
C LEU A 4 8.32 26.60 -3.63
N LEU A 5 8.95 27.63 -3.06
CA LEU A 5 9.96 27.47 -2.02
C LEU A 5 9.32 26.95 -0.73
N GLU A 6 8.19 27.53 -0.32
CA GLU A 6 7.41 27.08 0.83
C GLU A 6 6.96 25.61 0.68
N THR A 7 6.49 25.23 -0.51
CA THR A 7 6.11 23.84 -0.82
C THR A 7 7.30 22.90 -0.72
N LEU A 8 8.48 23.32 -1.19
CA LEU A 8 9.69 22.52 -1.11
C LEU A 8 10.15 22.32 0.33
N GLU A 9 10.14 23.38 1.14
CA GLU A 9 10.46 23.33 2.57
C GLU A 9 9.49 22.44 3.34
N LEU A 10 8.19 22.53 3.05
CA LEU A 10 7.17 21.66 3.63
C LEU A 10 7.45 20.18 3.29
N ARG A 11 7.72 19.87 2.03
CA ARG A 11 8.07 18.49 1.59
C ARG A 11 9.37 18.00 2.24
N ASN A 12 10.34 18.88 2.50
CA ASN A 12 11.56 18.53 3.23
C ASN A 12 11.24 18.15 4.68
N ARG A 13 10.40 18.94 5.36
CA ARG A 13 9.94 18.63 6.73
C ARG A 13 9.19 17.30 6.78
N TYR A 14 8.25 17.07 5.85
CA TYR A 14 7.46 15.82 5.82
C TYR A 14 8.35 14.59 5.66
N ARG A 15 9.33 14.65 4.75
CA ARG A 15 10.31 13.56 4.58
C ARG A 15 11.15 13.35 5.84
N SER A 16 11.58 14.44 6.48
CA SER A 16 12.33 14.34 7.74
C SER A 16 11.50 13.64 8.82
N THR A 17 10.23 14.02 8.98
CA THR A 17 9.31 13.39 9.95
C THR A 17 9.09 11.92 9.62
N LEU A 18 8.78 11.58 8.37
CA LEU A 18 8.60 10.20 7.93
C LEU A 18 9.84 9.33 8.24
N LEU A 19 11.05 9.85 8.01
CA LEU A 19 12.29 9.15 8.37
C LEU A 19 12.46 8.99 9.89
N THR A 20 12.03 9.96 10.69
CA THR A 20 11.99 9.82 12.15
C THR A 20 11.00 8.74 12.59
N ILE A 21 9.80 8.69 12.00
CA ILE A 21 8.80 7.62 12.26
C ILE A 21 9.43 6.26 11.93
N LYS A 22 10.03 6.12 10.74
CA LYS A 22 10.71 4.88 10.35
C LYS A 22 11.79 4.48 11.36
N HIS A 23 12.61 5.42 11.82
CA HIS A 23 13.65 5.13 12.81
C HIS A 23 13.07 4.61 14.13
N LYS A 24 11.96 5.18 14.60
CA LYS A 24 11.24 4.69 15.78
C LYS A 24 10.72 3.26 15.56
N ILE A 25 10.09 2.98 14.42
CA ILE A 25 9.63 1.62 14.07
C ILE A 25 10.81 0.64 14.01
N CYS A 26 11.92 1.05 13.41
CA CYS A 26 13.10 0.20 13.31
C CYS A 26 13.64 -0.23 14.69
N LYS A 27 13.60 0.67 15.67
CA LYS A 27 14.06 0.45 17.06
C LYS A 27 13.16 -0.47 17.90
N LEU A 28 11.94 -0.74 17.47
CA LEU A 28 11.03 -1.63 18.22
C LEU A 28 11.44 -3.11 18.11
N GLU A 29 12.26 -3.44 17.12
CA GLU A 29 12.82 -4.80 16.90
C GLU A 29 11.76 -5.92 16.88
N THR A 30 10.56 -5.62 16.38
CA THR A 30 9.41 -6.53 16.25
C THR A 30 8.78 -6.42 14.86
N ASP A 31 8.17 -7.51 14.39
CA ASP A 31 7.40 -7.57 13.14
C ASP A 31 6.01 -6.97 13.25
N GLN A 32 5.41 -7.03 14.44
CA GLN A 32 4.05 -6.59 14.70
C GLN A 32 4.10 -5.36 15.61
N ILE A 33 3.50 -4.27 15.13
CA ILE A 33 3.50 -2.98 15.81
C ILE A 33 2.15 -2.75 16.47
N ASP A 34 2.15 -2.76 17.81
CA ASP A 34 0.95 -2.52 18.60
C ASP A 34 0.42 -1.09 18.39
N VAL A 35 -0.88 -0.89 18.65
CA VAL A 35 -1.54 0.42 18.46
C VAL A 35 -0.85 1.54 19.27
N SER A 36 -0.43 1.25 20.51
CA SER A 36 0.30 2.21 21.35
C SER A 36 1.67 2.54 20.77
N GLN A 37 2.42 1.53 20.32
CA GLN A 37 3.72 1.71 19.66
C GLN A 37 3.61 2.53 18.37
N ALA A 38 2.55 2.28 17.58
CA ALA A 38 2.24 3.05 16.38
C ALA A 38 1.92 4.51 16.73
N GLN A 39 1.09 4.76 17.74
CA GLN A 39 0.77 6.11 18.22
C GLN A 39 2.00 6.87 18.72
N ASP A 40 2.85 6.22 19.54
CA ASP A 40 4.12 6.79 20.03
C ASP A 40 5.10 7.10 18.89
N ALA A 41 5.01 6.34 17.80
CA ALA A 41 5.75 6.59 16.58
C ALA A 41 5.21 7.77 15.76
N GLY A 42 3.98 8.23 15.99
CA GLY A 42 3.29 9.26 15.19
C GLY A 42 2.46 8.67 14.04
N ILE A 43 1.93 7.46 14.23
CA ILE A 43 1.12 6.73 13.26
C ILE A 43 -0.30 6.61 13.82
N ARG A 44 -1.29 6.95 13.00
CA ARG A 44 -2.70 6.79 13.33
C ARG A 44 -3.31 5.72 12.45
N GLN A 45 -3.71 4.62 13.09
CA GLN A 45 -4.43 3.53 12.45
C GLN A 45 -5.93 3.85 12.39
N LEU A 46 -6.57 3.59 11.26
CA LEU A 46 -8.01 3.79 11.04
C LEU A 46 -8.60 2.61 10.24
N PRO A 47 -9.89 2.31 10.39
CA PRO A 47 -10.55 1.30 9.55
C PRO A 47 -10.77 1.79 8.12
N MET A 48 -10.86 0.84 7.19
CA MET A 48 -11.19 1.02 5.79
C MET A 48 -11.97 -0.21 5.29
N SER A 49 -12.77 -0.03 4.25
CA SER A 49 -13.44 -1.13 3.54
C SER A 49 -13.35 -0.88 2.05
N LEU A 50 -13.24 -1.95 1.27
CA LEU A 50 -13.18 -1.89 -0.19
C LEU A 50 -14.56 -2.11 -0.82
N GLU A 51 -15.52 -2.57 -0.01
CA GLU A 51 -16.88 -2.86 -0.39
C GLU A 51 -17.69 -1.56 -0.60
N GLN A 52 -18.38 -1.44 -1.74
CA GLN A 52 -19.07 -0.20 -2.17
C GLN A 52 -20.17 0.28 -1.21
N ALA A 53 -20.70 -0.59 -0.36
CA ALA A 53 -21.72 -0.25 0.63
C ALA A 53 -21.16 0.37 1.92
N SER A 54 -19.85 0.61 1.99
CA SER A 54 -19.20 1.15 3.19
C SER A 54 -19.09 2.67 3.17
N ASP A 55 -19.30 3.30 4.33
CA ASP A 55 -19.01 4.71 4.57
C ASP A 55 -17.49 5.00 4.66
N CYS A 56 -16.63 3.96 4.66
CA CYS A 56 -15.19 4.04 4.92
C CYS A 56 -14.33 3.65 3.71
N LEU A 57 -14.73 4.03 2.49
CA LEU A 57 -13.98 3.77 1.25
C LEU A 57 -12.61 4.47 1.22
N PRO A 58 -11.64 3.97 0.42
CA PRO A 58 -10.39 4.67 0.10
C PRO A 58 -10.63 6.10 -0.40
N SER A 59 -9.82 7.05 0.07
CA SER A 59 -9.94 8.48 -0.24
C SER A 59 -9.12 8.91 -1.46
N PHE A 60 -8.06 8.16 -1.77
CA PHE A 60 -7.04 8.51 -2.76
C PHE A 60 -6.98 7.55 -3.93
N PHE A 61 -7.84 6.53 -3.93
CA PHE A 61 -7.92 5.54 -4.99
C PHE A 61 -9.39 5.25 -5.31
N THR A 62 -9.65 4.84 -6.54
CA THR A 62 -10.97 4.37 -7.00
C THR A 62 -10.82 2.95 -7.52
N PRO A 63 -11.87 2.12 -7.49
CA PRO A 63 -11.85 0.82 -8.13
C PRO A 63 -11.91 0.96 -9.66
N TYR A 64 -11.42 -0.05 -10.36
CA TYR A 64 -11.61 -0.19 -11.81
C TYR A 64 -13.04 -0.68 -12.10
N GLU A 65 -13.78 0.12 -12.86
CA GLU A 65 -15.19 -0.13 -13.18
C GLU A 65 -15.38 -0.99 -14.44
N GLY A 66 -14.36 -1.05 -15.30
CA GLY A 66 -14.42 -1.84 -16.53
C GLY A 66 -14.37 -3.35 -16.29
N ASP A 67 -14.63 -4.09 -17.36
CA ASP A 67 -14.44 -5.54 -17.38
C ASP A 67 -12.96 -5.90 -17.50
N PHE A 68 -12.61 -7.09 -17.04
CA PHE A 68 -11.30 -7.71 -17.22
C PHE A 68 -11.48 -9.22 -17.38
N VAL A 69 -10.60 -9.84 -18.15
CA VAL A 69 -10.60 -11.29 -18.38
C VAL A 69 -9.28 -11.87 -17.87
N ARG A 70 -9.37 -12.98 -17.13
CA ARG A 70 -8.22 -13.79 -16.69
C ARG A 70 -7.93 -14.85 -17.77
N PRO A 71 -6.77 -14.81 -18.45
CA PRO A 71 -6.41 -15.80 -19.46
C PRO A 71 -5.97 -17.10 -18.78
N GLY A 72 -6.93 -17.89 -18.29
CA GLY A 72 -6.67 -19.10 -17.50
C GLY A 72 -6.34 -18.79 -16.04
N GLU A 73 -6.86 -19.60 -15.12
CA GLU A 73 -6.53 -19.48 -13.70
C GLU A 73 -5.31 -20.34 -13.41
N ASP A 74 -4.21 -19.72 -12.98
CA ASP A 74 -3.19 -20.46 -12.25
C ASP A 74 -3.87 -21.19 -11.09
N PRO A 75 -3.48 -22.44 -10.78
CA PRO A 75 -4.11 -23.18 -9.71
C PRO A 75 -3.99 -22.41 -8.40
N TYR A 76 -5.11 -22.24 -7.69
CA TYR A 76 -5.11 -21.57 -6.40
C TYR A 76 -4.21 -22.34 -5.42
N PRO A 77 -3.30 -21.66 -4.69
CA PRO A 77 -2.37 -22.34 -3.79
C PRO A 77 -3.12 -22.89 -2.58
N PRO A 78 -3.05 -24.22 -2.32
CA PRO A 78 -3.73 -24.80 -1.17
C PRO A 78 -3.04 -24.35 0.12
N HIS A 79 -3.83 -23.99 1.12
CA HIS A 79 -3.30 -23.74 2.45
C HIS A 79 -2.80 -25.03 3.11
N LYS A 80 -1.57 -25.02 3.60
CA LYS A 80 -0.97 -26.16 4.32
C LYS A 80 -0.66 -25.77 5.77
N PRO A 81 -1.49 -26.18 6.75
CA PRO A 81 -1.34 -25.74 8.14
C PRO A 81 -0.03 -26.21 8.78
N ASP A 82 0.48 -27.39 8.38
CA ASP A 82 1.73 -27.95 8.90
C ASP A 82 2.99 -27.37 8.23
N THR A 83 2.82 -26.46 7.26
CA THR A 83 3.93 -25.85 6.53
C THR A 83 4.25 -24.47 7.11
N PRO A 84 5.54 -24.10 7.24
CA PRO A 84 5.91 -22.74 7.64
C PRO A 84 5.21 -21.67 6.80
N ASN A 85 4.78 -20.58 7.46
CA ASN A 85 4.01 -19.50 6.83
C ASN A 85 4.60 -19.00 5.52
N HIS A 86 5.93 -18.86 5.42
CA HIS A 86 6.60 -18.34 4.23
C HIS A 86 6.24 -19.08 2.94
N TRP A 87 5.99 -20.39 2.99
CA TRP A 87 5.58 -21.15 1.80
C TRP A 87 4.13 -20.87 1.40
N ASN A 88 3.21 -20.81 2.37
CA ASN A 88 1.81 -20.48 2.11
C ASN A 88 1.68 -19.03 1.61
N VAL A 89 2.40 -18.11 2.25
CA VAL A 89 2.46 -16.69 1.87
C VAL A 89 3.04 -16.53 0.47
N GLN A 90 4.16 -17.19 0.16
CA GLN A 90 4.78 -17.12 -1.17
C GLN A 90 3.85 -17.67 -2.26
N GLY A 91 3.14 -18.77 -1.99
CA GLY A 91 2.15 -19.33 -2.91
C GLY A 91 1.03 -18.32 -3.21
N LEU A 92 0.41 -17.77 -2.17
CA LEU A 92 -0.63 -16.74 -2.30
C LEU A 92 -0.11 -15.50 -3.02
N HIS A 93 1.09 -15.05 -2.67
CA HIS A 93 1.72 -13.87 -3.24
C HIS A 93 1.95 -14.03 -4.74
N TRP A 94 2.49 -15.17 -5.18
CA TRP A 94 2.65 -15.47 -6.61
C TRP A 94 1.32 -15.55 -7.35
N TYR A 95 0.32 -16.20 -6.74
CA TYR A 95 -1.03 -16.25 -7.31
C TYR A 95 -1.60 -14.84 -7.51
N MET A 96 -1.54 -13.99 -6.49
CA MET A 96 -2.00 -12.60 -6.59
C MET A 96 -1.19 -11.81 -7.61
N GLN A 97 0.13 -11.94 -7.63
CA GLN A 97 0.97 -11.25 -8.62
C GLN A 97 0.61 -11.66 -10.05
N SER A 98 0.35 -12.95 -10.29
CA SER A 98 -0.10 -13.45 -11.59
C SER A 98 -1.46 -12.86 -11.98
N CYS A 99 -2.44 -12.94 -11.06
CA CYS A 99 -3.77 -12.36 -11.25
C CYS A 99 -3.71 -10.88 -11.60
N LEU A 100 -2.78 -10.12 -11.03
CA LEU A 100 -2.70 -8.67 -11.20
C LEU A 100 -1.86 -8.23 -12.41
N SER A 101 -1.13 -9.15 -13.06
CA SER A 101 -0.21 -8.84 -14.16
C SER A 101 -0.60 -9.45 -15.50
N GLN A 102 -1.37 -10.54 -15.51
CA GLN A 102 -1.71 -11.28 -16.73
C GLN A 102 -3.10 -10.94 -17.29
N LEU A 103 -3.74 -9.85 -16.87
CA LEU A 103 -5.12 -9.55 -17.26
C LEU A 103 -5.23 -9.04 -18.70
N ILE A 104 -6.26 -9.53 -19.40
CA ILE A 104 -6.72 -8.94 -20.66
C ILE A 104 -7.73 -7.86 -20.32
N LEU A 105 -7.41 -6.63 -20.68
CA LEU A 105 -8.20 -5.45 -20.36
C LEU A 105 -8.78 -4.83 -21.64
N PRO A 106 -10.12 -4.82 -21.82
CA PRO A 106 -10.77 -4.12 -22.93
C PRO A 106 -10.57 -2.60 -22.86
N HIS A 107 -10.36 -2.06 -21.66
CA HIS A 107 -10.10 -0.64 -21.42
C HIS A 107 -8.79 -0.45 -20.63
N PRO A 108 -8.10 0.70 -20.76
CA PRO A 108 -6.88 0.94 -20.01
C PRO A 108 -7.12 0.87 -18.51
N SER A 109 -6.26 0.14 -17.79
CA SER A 109 -6.25 0.20 -16.32
C SER A 109 -5.70 1.52 -15.81
N GLY A 110 -6.05 1.84 -14.57
CA GLY A 110 -5.52 2.95 -13.79
C GLY A 110 -4.13 2.68 -13.20
N ILE A 111 -3.36 1.73 -13.73
CA ILE A 111 -1.99 1.46 -13.29
C ILE A 111 -1.00 1.56 -14.44
N CYS A 112 0.18 2.06 -14.12
CA CYS A 112 1.34 1.95 -15.00
C CYS A 112 2.45 1.25 -14.20
N PRO A 113 2.76 -0.02 -14.53
CA PRO A 113 3.96 -0.67 -14.04
C PRO A 113 5.15 0.18 -14.45
N LYS A 114 5.86 0.73 -13.46
CA LYS A 114 7.02 1.56 -13.72
C LYS A 114 8.26 0.86 -13.22
N TRP A 115 9.07 0.39 -14.15
CA TRP A 115 10.46 0.03 -13.90
C TRP A 115 11.28 1.33 -13.93
N GLY A 116 11.61 1.88 -12.76
CA GLY A 116 12.32 3.15 -12.66
C GLY A 116 13.00 3.37 -11.32
N ARG A 117 14.06 4.20 -11.32
CA ARG A 117 14.75 4.60 -10.08
C ARG A 117 13.91 5.64 -9.33
N PHE A 118 13.00 5.16 -8.48
CA PHE A 118 12.22 6.02 -7.59
C PHE A 118 12.91 6.40 -6.29
N ASN A 119 14.11 5.84 -6.04
CA ASN A 119 14.88 6.04 -4.82
C ASN A 119 14.07 5.74 -3.54
N PHE A 120 13.28 4.68 -3.55
CA PHE A 120 12.53 4.23 -2.37
C PHE A 120 13.44 3.73 -1.25
N GLY A 121 14.69 3.37 -1.53
CA GLY A 121 15.54 2.62 -0.61
C GLY A 121 15.23 1.12 -0.68
N ALA A 122 15.74 0.35 0.28
CA ALA A 122 15.47 -1.08 0.36
C ALA A 122 14.02 -1.33 0.77
N LEU A 123 13.30 -2.11 -0.04
CA LEU A 123 11.91 -2.55 0.21
C LEU A 123 11.90 -4.04 0.57
N PHE A 124 12.82 -4.43 1.45
CA PHE A 124 12.90 -5.75 2.05
C PHE A 124 13.69 -5.67 3.36
N GLU A 125 13.44 -6.60 4.28
CA GLU A 125 14.34 -6.91 5.39
C GLU A 125 14.44 -8.42 5.54
N THR A 126 15.66 -8.96 5.45
CA THR A 126 15.89 -10.40 5.57
C THR A 126 15.73 -10.91 7.00
N SER A 127 16.02 -10.07 8.01
CA SER A 127 15.89 -10.43 9.43
C SER A 127 14.44 -10.53 9.90
N TYR A 128 13.52 -9.94 9.15
CA TYR A 128 12.08 -9.84 9.44
C TYR A 128 11.24 -10.47 8.31
N PHE A 129 11.91 -11.16 7.38
CA PHE A 129 11.34 -11.94 6.28
C PHE A 129 10.14 -11.29 5.58
N TRP A 130 10.33 -10.06 5.09
CA TRP A 130 9.36 -9.38 4.23
C TRP A 130 10.05 -8.73 3.03
N LYS A 131 9.31 -8.59 1.91
CA LYS A 131 9.76 -7.86 0.72
C LYS A 131 8.60 -7.38 -0.15
N VAL A 132 8.84 -6.32 -0.91
CA VAL A 132 7.96 -5.84 -1.99
C VAL A 132 8.35 -6.51 -3.30
N SER A 133 7.38 -7.10 -4.01
CA SER A 133 7.63 -7.71 -5.33
C SER A 133 7.28 -6.79 -6.49
N SER A 134 6.26 -5.95 -6.32
CA SER A 134 5.71 -5.13 -7.40
C SER A 134 5.36 -3.74 -6.89
N THR A 135 5.67 -2.72 -7.69
CA THR A 135 5.21 -1.35 -7.47
C THR A 135 4.67 -0.78 -8.78
N CYS A 136 3.61 0.01 -8.71
CA CYS A 136 3.07 0.72 -9.87
C CYS A 136 2.59 2.12 -9.48
N THR A 137 2.62 3.05 -10.43
CA THR A 137 1.97 4.34 -10.25
C THR A 137 0.49 4.20 -10.55
N ALA A 138 -0.38 4.77 -9.71
CA ALA A 138 -1.79 4.91 -10.04
C ALA A 138 -1.97 6.11 -10.98
N LEU A 139 -2.65 5.88 -12.10
CA LEU A 139 -2.86 6.83 -13.16
C LEU A 139 -4.03 7.76 -12.87
N ALA A 140 -3.93 8.99 -13.37
CA ALA A 140 -4.99 9.98 -13.44
C ALA A 140 -4.74 10.86 -14.68
N LYS A 141 -5.66 11.78 -14.98
CA LYS A 141 -5.50 12.77 -16.06
C LYS A 141 -4.22 13.61 -15.89
N GLU A 142 -3.86 13.92 -14.64
CA GLU A 142 -2.61 14.59 -14.27
C GLU A 142 -1.61 13.60 -13.67
N SER A 143 -0.31 13.93 -13.73
CA SER A 143 0.73 13.15 -13.06
C SER A 143 0.63 13.29 -11.55
N LEU A 144 0.02 12.30 -10.88
CA LEU A 144 -0.15 12.30 -9.42
C LEU A 144 0.94 11.47 -8.70
N PRO A 145 1.16 11.73 -7.39
CA PRO A 145 2.20 11.03 -6.63
C PRO A 145 1.81 9.62 -6.17
N HIS A 146 0.57 9.20 -6.40
CA HIS A 146 0.00 7.92 -5.99
C HIS A 146 0.82 6.71 -6.44
N MET A 147 0.98 5.77 -5.51
CA MET A 147 1.66 4.49 -5.75
C MET A 147 0.82 3.35 -5.19
N LYS A 148 0.90 2.19 -5.84
CA LYS A 148 0.45 0.93 -5.27
C LYS A 148 1.62 -0.04 -5.19
N CYS A 149 1.58 -0.97 -4.24
CA CYS A 149 2.57 -2.04 -4.15
C CYS A 149 1.97 -3.34 -3.64
N LEU A 150 2.55 -4.45 -4.08
CA LEU A 150 2.27 -5.79 -3.58
C LEU A 150 3.50 -6.27 -2.81
N MET A 151 3.29 -6.77 -1.60
CA MET A 151 4.34 -7.25 -0.72
C MET A 151 3.97 -8.56 -0.04
N GLU A 152 4.98 -9.31 0.37
CA GLU A 152 4.85 -10.49 1.23
C GLU A 152 5.60 -10.32 2.55
N SER A 153 5.04 -10.89 3.61
CA SER A 153 5.64 -10.97 4.95
C SER A 153 5.32 -12.32 5.60
N ASP A 154 6.30 -12.94 6.24
CA ASP A 154 6.10 -14.20 6.96
C ASP A 154 5.33 -14.05 8.28
N ALA A 155 5.20 -12.81 8.77
CA ALA A 155 4.53 -12.49 10.01
C ALA A 155 3.07 -12.97 10.01
N VAL A 156 2.57 -13.40 11.17
CA VAL A 156 1.16 -13.76 11.32
C VAL A 156 0.33 -12.50 11.26
N GLY A 157 -0.66 -12.48 10.36
CA GLY A 157 -1.61 -11.38 10.24
C GLY A 157 -2.56 -11.33 11.43
N ASP A 158 -2.69 -10.14 12.02
CA ASP A 158 -3.74 -9.77 12.96
C ASP A 158 -4.12 -8.28 12.76
N GLU A 159 -4.79 -7.67 13.73
CA GLU A 159 -5.21 -6.26 13.65
C GLU A 159 -4.05 -5.25 13.70
N ARG A 160 -2.84 -5.68 14.10
CA ARG A 160 -1.66 -4.81 14.25
C ARG A 160 -1.01 -4.56 12.90
N LEU A 161 -0.34 -3.43 12.77
CA LEU A 161 0.42 -3.10 11.55
C LEU A 161 1.72 -3.88 11.52
N LEU A 162 2.12 -4.34 10.33
CA LEU A 162 3.40 -5.01 10.16
C LEU A 162 4.51 -3.98 9.93
N ARG A 163 5.69 -4.26 10.50
CA ARG A 163 6.91 -3.48 10.30
C ARG A 163 7.19 -3.23 8.82
N GLY A 164 7.11 -4.28 8.01
CA GLY A 164 7.36 -4.21 6.58
C GLY A 164 6.38 -3.32 5.81
N GLU A 165 5.11 -3.28 6.22
CA GLU A 165 4.10 -2.40 5.63
C GLU A 165 4.45 -0.94 5.89
N LEU A 166 4.77 -0.61 7.15
CA LEU A 166 5.12 0.76 7.55
C LEU A 166 6.40 1.26 6.88
N ILE A 167 7.44 0.43 6.85
CA ILE A 167 8.70 0.78 6.19
C ILE A 167 8.48 0.97 4.69
N THR A 168 7.68 0.11 4.06
CA THR A 168 7.32 0.22 2.64
C THR A 168 6.60 1.53 2.35
N ILE A 169 5.55 1.85 3.12
CA ILE A 169 4.78 3.09 3.01
C ILE A 169 5.70 4.31 3.09
N ILE A 170 6.53 4.39 4.14
CA ILE A 170 7.40 5.54 4.41
C ILE A 170 8.44 5.71 3.29
N ASN A 171 9.07 4.63 2.86
CA ASN A 171 10.07 4.62 1.81
C ASN A 171 9.49 5.09 0.47
N ILE A 172 8.31 4.59 0.10
CA ILE A 172 7.60 5.00 -1.11
C ILE A 172 7.25 6.49 -1.01
N MET A 173 6.60 6.93 0.07
CA MET A 173 6.24 8.34 0.27
C MET A 173 7.45 9.27 0.17
N THR A 174 8.55 8.92 0.83
CA THR A 174 9.77 9.71 0.83
C THR A 174 10.37 9.85 -0.58
N GLY A 175 10.38 8.77 -1.36
CA GLY A 175 10.84 8.80 -2.76
C GLY A 175 9.94 9.66 -3.65
N ARG A 176 8.61 9.54 -3.50
CA ARG A 176 7.64 10.35 -4.26
C ARG A 176 7.74 11.84 -3.91
N LEU A 177 7.85 12.18 -2.63
CA LEU A 177 8.09 13.56 -2.17
C LEU A 177 9.47 14.11 -2.57
N ASN A 178 10.43 13.25 -2.95
CA ASN A 178 11.72 13.69 -3.50
C ASN A 178 11.69 13.87 -5.03
N THR A 179 10.64 13.41 -5.71
CA THR A 179 10.59 13.42 -7.18
C THR A 179 10.31 14.83 -7.71
N LYS A 180 11.14 15.29 -8.67
CA LYS A 180 11.10 16.66 -9.21
C LYS A 180 9.79 17.00 -9.94
N SER A 181 9.28 16.08 -10.76
CA SER A 181 8.02 16.27 -11.49
C SER A 181 6.80 16.34 -10.57
N LEU A 182 6.93 15.93 -9.30
CA LEU A 182 5.85 15.90 -8.31
C LEU A 182 5.95 17.03 -7.28
N ARG A 183 6.79 18.04 -7.52
CA ARG A 183 6.97 19.21 -6.63
C ARG A 183 5.68 19.94 -6.26
N PRO A 184 4.65 20.04 -7.11
CA PRO A 184 3.39 20.66 -6.73
C PRO A 184 2.60 19.89 -5.65
N HIS A 185 2.95 18.63 -5.38
CA HIS A 185 2.21 17.75 -4.48
C HIS A 185 2.91 17.59 -3.13
N VAL A 186 2.14 17.74 -2.05
CA VAL A 186 2.59 17.63 -0.66
C VAL A 186 2.15 16.32 -0.01
N LEU A 187 1.13 15.66 -0.56
CA LEU A 187 0.73 14.29 -0.23
C LEU A 187 1.32 13.31 -1.25
N ALA A 188 1.64 12.10 -0.80
CA ALA A 188 2.03 10.99 -1.68
C ALA A 188 1.32 9.70 -1.26
N PRO A 189 0.03 9.54 -1.59
CA PRO A 189 -0.74 8.41 -1.08
C PRO A 189 -0.22 7.07 -1.61
N VAL A 190 -0.26 6.05 -0.75
CA VAL A 190 0.24 4.70 -1.07
C VAL A 190 -0.85 3.68 -0.74
N MET A 191 -1.14 2.78 -1.68
CA MET A 191 -1.99 1.62 -1.46
C MET A 191 -1.13 0.35 -1.41
N VAL A 192 -1.17 -0.36 -0.28
CA VAL A 192 -0.37 -1.57 -0.07
C VAL A 192 -1.27 -2.79 -0.08
N PHE A 193 -0.98 -3.77 -0.93
CA PHE A 193 -1.53 -5.11 -0.88
C PHE A 193 -0.51 -5.97 -0.14
N SER A 194 -0.86 -6.36 1.07
CA SER A 194 0.04 -7.06 1.98
C SER A 194 -0.44 -8.50 2.10
N THR A 195 0.36 -9.46 1.65
CA THR A 195 0.14 -10.89 1.91
C THR A 195 0.94 -11.31 3.13
N MET A 196 0.29 -12.02 4.05
CA MET A 196 0.88 -12.39 5.34
C MET A 196 0.41 -13.75 5.83
N GLY A 197 1.11 -14.29 6.82
CA GLY A 197 0.83 -15.60 7.37
C GLY A 197 -0.52 -15.65 8.12
N PRO A 198 -1.08 -16.84 8.34
CA PRO A 198 -0.77 -18.10 7.66
C PRO A 198 -1.09 -18.09 6.16
N GLN A 199 -2.20 -17.49 5.73
CA GLN A 199 -2.54 -17.25 4.32
C GLN A 199 -3.61 -16.15 4.24
N HIS A 200 -3.21 -14.93 4.54
CA HIS A 200 -4.09 -13.76 4.61
C HIS A 200 -3.64 -12.65 3.68
N LEU A 201 -4.58 -11.77 3.36
CA LEU A 201 -4.29 -10.53 2.67
C LEU A 201 -5.04 -9.37 3.35
N ARG A 202 -4.42 -8.20 3.43
CA ARG A 202 -5.16 -6.94 3.65
C ARG A 202 -4.68 -5.85 2.72
N VAL A 203 -5.52 -4.84 2.57
CA VAL A 203 -5.19 -3.63 1.81
C VAL A 203 -5.09 -2.44 2.76
N LEU A 204 -4.01 -1.68 2.61
CA LEU A 204 -3.79 -0.43 3.33
C LEU A 204 -3.89 0.75 2.38
N GLU A 205 -4.49 1.84 2.81
CA GLU A 205 -4.33 3.17 2.22
C GLU A 205 -3.59 4.05 3.23
N ALA A 206 -2.50 4.68 2.82
CA ALA A 206 -1.72 5.55 3.69
C ALA A 206 -1.40 6.89 3.05
N PHE A 207 -1.37 7.93 3.89
CA PHE A 207 -0.91 9.28 3.56
C PHE A 207 -0.38 9.99 4.81
N PHE A 208 0.47 10.99 4.64
CA PHE A 208 0.96 11.82 5.75
C PHE A 208 0.20 13.14 5.78
N ASP A 209 -0.55 13.41 6.85
CA ASP A 209 -1.41 14.60 6.97
C ASP A 209 -0.63 15.87 7.37
N GLY A 210 0.68 15.75 7.57
CA GLY A 210 1.55 16.82 8.05
C GLY A 210 1.95 16.68 9.51
N GLN A 211 1.21 15.88 10.28
CA GLN A 211 1.44 15.61 11.69
C GLN A 211 1.64 14.11 11.97
N ASN A 212 0.75 13.28 11.45
CA ASN A 212 0.71 11.83 11.63
C ASN A 212 0.78 11.11 10.29
N LEU A 213 1.38 9.92 10.30
CA LEU A 213 1.20 8.96 9.23
C LEU A 213 -0.16 8.28 9.43
N ILE A 214 -1.12 8.61 8.56
CA ILE A 214 -2.43 7.97 8.57
C ILE A 214 -2.33 6.66 7.81
N VAL A 215 -2.71 5.56 8.46
CA VAL A 215 -2.76 4.22 7.86
C VAL A 215 -4.17 3.67 8.04
N ARG A 216 -4.92 3.62 6.95
CA ARG A 216 -6.26 3.05 6.92
C ARG A 216 -6.16 1.61 6.43
N GLN A 217 -6.78 0.66 7.11
CA GLN A 217 -6.64 -0.76 6.79
C GLN A 217 -7.98 -1.47 6.65
N THR A 218 -8.06 -2.41 5.72
CA THR A 218 -9.18 -3.34 5.65
C THR A 218 -9.13 -4.34 6.80
N ARG A 219 -10.22 -5.10 6.97
CA ARG A 219 -10.14 -6.41 7.62
C ARG A 219 -9.11 -7.30 6.93
N LEU A 220 -8.66 -8.32 7.64
CA LEU A 220 -7.94 -9.44 7.02
C LEU A 220 -8.92 -10.24 6.18
N TYR A 221 -8.58 -10.43 4.91
CA TYR A 221 -9.22 -11.41 4.06
C TYR A 221 -8.55 -12.75 4.32
N ASP A 222 -9.35 -13.73 4.74
CA ASP A 222 -8.94 -15.12 4.77
C ASP A 222 -8.84 -15.61 3.33
N MET A 223 -7.63 -16.01 2.95
CA MET A 223 -7.30 -16.47 1.61
C MET A 223 -6.91 -17.95 1.65
N THR A 224 -7.24 -18.70 2.70
CA THR A 224 -6.95 -20.14 2.80
C THR A 224 -7.69 -20.95 1.74
N GLU A 225 -8.90 -20.51 1.38
CA GLU A 225 -9.73 -21.04 0.31
C GLU A 225 -9.91 -20.01 -0.81
N TYR A 226 -10.18 -20.49 -2.03
CA TYR A 226 -10.43 -19.60 -3.17
C TYR A 226 -11.78 -18.90 -3.03
N ASP A 227 -11.75 -17.57 -3.05
CA ASP A 227 -12.94 -16.73 -3.16
C ASP A 227 -12.81 -15.80 -4.36
N ALA A 228 -13.52 -16.14 -5.44
CA ALA A 228 -13.52 -15.35 -6.67
C ALA A 228 -13.96 -13.90 -6.45
N GLY A 229 -14.92 -13.66 -5.54
CA GLY A 229 -15.44 -12.34 -5.24
C GLY A 229 -14.40 -11.45 -4.54
N ILE A 230 -13.64 -12.01 -3.58
CA ILE A 230 -12.53 -11.31 -2.95
C ILE A 230 -11.41 -11.02 -3.96
N VAL A 231 -11.02 -12.00 -4.78
CA VAL A 231 -9.97 -11.80 -5.79
C VAL A 231 -10.40 -10.75 -6.83
N ASP A 232 -11.66 -10.74 -7.26
CA ASP A 232 -12.20 -9.71 -8.16
C ASP A 232 -12.23 -8.33 -7.50
N LEU A 233 -12.65 -8.23 -6.24
CA LEU A 233 -12.63 -6.99 -5.48
C LEU A 233 -11.20 -6.41 -5.42
N LEU A 234 -10.23 -7.23 -5.01
CA LEU A 234 -8.82 -6.86 -4.94
C LEU A 234 -8.26 -6.46 -6.30
N THR A 235 -8.59 -7.21 -7.35
CA THR A 235 -8.20 -6.92 -8.74
C THR A 235 -8.72 -5.56 -9.18
N ARG A 236 -9.99 -5.24 -8.93
CA ARG A 236 -10.58 -3.94 -9.28
C ARG A 236 -9.85 -2.80 -8.58
N TRP A 237 -9.56 -2.94 -7.29
CA TRP A 237 -8.83 -1.93 -6.54
C TRP A 237 -7.37 -1.80 -6.98
N TRP A 238 -6.72 -2.89 -7.35
CA TRP A 238 -5.37 -2.85 -7.93
C TRP A 238 -5.36 -2.14 -9.28
N LEU A 239 -6.28 -2.45 -10.18
CA LEU A 239 -6.38 -1.84 -11.51
C LEU A 239 -6.94 -0.42 -11.51
N GLY A 240 -7.55 0.03 -10.42
CA GLY A 240 -8.26 1.29 -10.38
C GLY A 240 -7.36 2.53 -10.40
N PHE A 241 -7.96 3.72 -10.39
CA PHE A 241 -7.28 4.99 -10.67
C PHE A 241 -6.90 5.75 -9.41
N ALA A 242 -5.98 6.71 -9.55
CA ALA A 242 -5.71 7.68 -8.51
C ALA A 242 -6.87 8.66 -8.36
N ALA A 243 -7.16 9.06 -7.13
CA ALA A 243 -8.22 10.00 -6.77
C ALA A 243 -7.74 10.99 -5.69
N GLY A 244 -8.60 11.93 -5.32
CA GLY A 244 -8.31 12.89 -4.25
C GLY A 244 -7.31 14.00 -4.63
N GLN A 245 -7.30 15.07 -3.81
CA GLN A 245 -6.37 16.19 -3.95
C GLN A 245 -5.06 15.89 -3.21
N THR A 246 -3.93 16.25 -3.82
CA THR A 246 -2.59 15.99 -3.25
C THR A 246 -1.70 17.22 -3.14
N LYS A 247 -2.16 18.38 -3.64
CA LYS A 247 -1.48 19.68 -3.53
C LYS A 247 -1.69 20.34 -2.16
N SER A 248 -2.68 19.89 -1.40
CA SER A 248 -2.95 20.28 -0.02
C SER A 248 -3.51 19.08 0.76
N VAL A 249 -3.48 19.16 2.09
CA VAL A 249 -4.14 18.19 2.97
C VAL A 249 -5.64 18.53 2.99
N PRO A 250 -6.55 17.63 2.60
CA PRO A 250 -7.99 17.92 2.64
C PRO A 250 -8.47 18.13 4.08
N ASN A 251 -9.20 19.22 4.34
CA ASN A 251 -9.76 19.51 5.66
C ASN A 251 -10.69 18.39 6.17
N ALA A 252 -11.35 17.66 5.27
CA ALA A 252 -12.22 16.52 5.60
C ALA A 252 -11.46 15.27 6.08
N LEU A 253 -10.13 15.24 5.95
CA LEU A 253 -9.27 14.16 6.41
C LEU A 253 -8.46 14.55 7.66
N LEU A 254 -8.62 15.79 8.14
CA LEU A 254 -8.06 16.24 9.42
C LEU A 254 -9.02 15.84 10.55
N PRO A 255 -8.52 15.36 11.70
CA PRO A 255 -9.33 15.08 12.89
C PRO A 255 -10.15 16.27 13.37
#